data_AF-A0A932TY35-F1
#
_entry.id   AF-A0A932TY35-F1
#
_cell.length_a   1.000
_cell.length_b   1.000
_cell.length_c   1.000
_cell.angle_alpha   90.00
_cell.angle_beta   90.00
_cell.angle_gamma   90.00
#
_symmetry.space_group_name_H-M   'P 1'
#
loop_
_entity.id
_entity.type
_entity.pdbx_description
1 polymer ?
#
loop_
_entity_poly.entity_id
_entity_poly.type
_entity_poly.pdbx_seq_one_letter_code
_entity_poly.pdbx_strand_id
1 'polypeptide(L)'
;MKIYTRKGDSGETSLLYGVRVPKDDPRCEAYGAVDEAVSALGVAYAAATKARTREVLRKVEQELFVVGSELATPPEHYAQSQQRGWVVTEAMVGALEQAIDELEPQVEMPTAFIAPGTSASSAALDLARAVLRRAERRLVTLHRQGGTKNPALLKYLNRLNDLVYMLARFEEDPQRRIYI
;
A
#
# COMPACT_ATOMS: atom_id res chain seq x y z
N MET A 1 8.66 -27.54 0.04
CA MET A 1 7.53 -27.26 -0.87
C MET A 1 8.11 -26.72 -2.18
N LYS A 2 7.66 -27.17 -3.37
CA LYS A 2 8.15 -26.59 -4.63
C LYS A 2 7.47 -25.22 -4.85
N ILE A 3 8.25 -24.22 -5.27
CA ILE A 3 7.74 -22.86 -5.51
C ILE A 3 6.85 -22.81 -6.76
N TYR A 4 7.19 -23.52 -7.84
CA TYR A 4 6.37 -23.58 -9.06
C TYR A 4 5.41 -24.78 -9.04
N THR A 5 4.18 -24.58 -9.51
CA THR A 5 3.14 -25.63 -9.58
C THR A 5 2.59 -25.90 -10.98
N ARG A 6 2.88 -25.03 -11.97
CA ARG A 6 2.37 -25.06 -13.36
C ARG A 6 0.85 -24.90 -13.51
N LYS A 7 0.10 -24.75 -12.42
CA LYS A 7 -1.38 -24.63 -12.43
C LYS A 7 -1.92 -23.36 -13.09
N GLY A 8 -1.05 -22.39 -13.35
CA GLY A 8 -1.39 -21.12 -14.01
C GLY A 8 -0.74 -20.92 -15.37
N ASP A 9 -0.15 -21.98 -15.96
CA ASP A 9 0.53 -21.89 -17.26
C ASP A 9 -0.46 -21.61 -18.41
N SER A 10 -1.75 -21.92 -18.21
CA SER A 10 -2.84 -21.58 -19.13
C SER A 10 -3.34 -20.14 -19.03
N GLY A 11 -2.71 -19.29 -18.21
CA GLY A 11 -3.11 -17.88 -18.04
C GLY A 11 -4.11 -17.62 -16.92
N GLU A 12 -4.46 -18.63 -16.12
CA GLU A 12 -5.38 -18.49 -14.98
C GLU A 12 -4.65 -18.55 -13.62
N THR A 13 -5.32 -18.12 -12.56
CA THR A 13 -4.88 -18.26 -11.18
C THR A 13 -6.06 -18.58 -10.26
N SER A 14 -5.77 -18.95 -9.01
CA SER A 14 -6.78 -19.10 -7.97
C SER A 14 -6.73 -17.93 -7.01
N LEU A 15 -7.88 -17.32 -6.76
CA LEU A 15 -8.14 -16.43 -5.64
C LEU A 15 -8.12 -17.22 -4.32
N LEU A 16 -8.23 -16.52 -3.19
CA LEU A 16 -8.54 -17.19 -1.92
C LEU A 16 -9.86 -17.97 -2.07
N TYR A 17 -9.97 -19.04 -1.29
CA TYR A 17 -11.10 -19.98 -1.36
C TYR A 17 -11.21 -20.77 -2.67
N GLY A 18 -10.20 -20.70 -3.56
CA GLY A 18 -10.02 -21.61 -4.69
C GLY A 18 -10.73 -21.18 -5.97
N VAL A 19 -11.42 -20.05 -5.98
CA VAL A 19 -12.10 -19.49 -7.17
C VAL A 19 -11.07 -19.21 -8.26
N ARG A 20 -11.30 -19.73 -9.48
CA ARG A 20 -10.40 -19.58 -10.62
C ARG A 20 -10.78 -18.36 -11.45
N VAL A 21 -9.79 -17.56 -11.82
CA VAL A 21 -9.94 -16.36 -12.64
C VAL A 21 -8.79 -16.24 -13.66
N PRO A 22 -8.99 -15.57 -14.80
CA PRO A 22 -7.90 -15.12 -15.66
C PRO A 22 -6.90 -14.26 -14.87
N LYS A 23 -5.61 -14.34 -15.21
CA LYS A 23 -4.56 -13.55 -14.52
C LYS A 23 -4.67 -12.04 -14.74
N ASP A 24 -5.39 -11.60 -15.77
CA ASP A 24 -5.69 -10.21 -16.07
C ASP A 24 -7.03 -9.73 -15.47
N ASP A 25 -7.65 -10.53 -14.60
CA ASP A 25 -8.83 -10.13 -13.84
C ASP A 25 -8.53 -8.83 -13.05
N PRO A 26 -9.45 -7.84 -13.01
CA PRO A 26 -9.27 -6.58 -12.28
C PRO A 26 -8.87 -6.76 -10.81
N ARG A 27 -9.27 -7.87 -10.19
CA ARG A 27 -8.86 -8.24 -8.83
C ARG A 27 -7.40 -8.63 -8.76
N CYS A 28 -6.93 -9.43 -9.72
CA CYS A 28 -5.53 -9.81 -9.85
C CYS A 28 -4.63 -8.59 -10.07
N GLU A 29 -5.06 -7.67 -10.93
CA GLU A 29 -4.37 -6.39 -11.13
C GLU A 29 -4.33 -5.54 -9.84
N ALA A 30 -5.41 -5.53 -9.05
CA ALA A 30 -5.48 -4.75 -7.82
C ALA A 30 -4.54 -5.28 -6.72
N TYR A 31 -4.60 -6.58 -6.38
CA TYR A 31 -3.69 -7.13 -5.36
C TYR A 31 -2.25 -7.23 -5.88
N GLY A 32 -2.04 -7.40 -7.18
CA GLY A 32 -0.71 -7.37 -7.80
C GLY A 32 -0.06 -6.00 -7.71
N ALA A 33 -0.83 -4.93 -7.93
CA ALA A 33 -0.34 -3.56 -7.72
C ALA A 33 -0.04 -3.26 -6.24
N VAL A 34 -0.77 -3.86 -5.31
CA VAL A 34 -0.46 -3.79 -3.87
C VAL A 34 0.85 -4.53 -3.54
N ASP A 35 1.09 -5.71 -4.12
CA ASP A 35 2.35 -6.45 -3.97
C ASP A 35 3.56 -5.65 -4.49
N GLU A 36 3.38 -4.96 -5.63
CA GLU A 36 4.38 -4.04 -6.16
C GLU A 36 4.64 -2.87 -5.20
N ALA A 37 3.59 -2.31 -4.58
CA ALA A 37 3.71 -1.24 -3.60
C ALA A 37 4.44 -1.70 -2.33
N VAL A 38 4.15 -2.89 -1.81
CA VAL A 38 4.88 -3.51 -0.68
C VAL A 38 6.35 -3.66 -1.03
N SER A 39 6.66 -4.15 -2.23
CA SER A 39 8.03 -4.30 -2.70
C SER A 39 8.78 -2.96 -2.78
N ALA A 40 8.12 -1.91 -3.28
CA ALA A 40 8.69 -0.56 -3.32
C ALA A 40 8.91 0.03 -1.92
N LEU A 41 7.98 -0.21 -0.98
CA LEU A 41 8.15 0.16 0.43
C LEU A 41 9.30 -0.59 1.09
N GLY A 42 9.57 -1.84 0.70
CA GLY A 42 10.73 -2.61 1.17
C GLY A 42 12.07 -1.99 0.74
N VAL A 43 12.12 -1.41 -0.46
CA VAL A 43 13.30 -0.63 -0.90
C VAL A 43 13.45 0.64 -0.04
N ALA A 44 12.34 1.35 0.21
CA ALA A 44 12.35 2.50 1.09
C ALA A 44 12.78 2.15 2.53
N TYR A 45 12.31 1.01 3.05
CA TYR A 45 12.71 0.51 4.37
C TYR A 45 14.23 0.28 4.45
N ALA A 46 14.81 -0.32 3.41
CA ALA A 46 16.25 -0.58 3.37
C ALA A 46 17.09 0.72 3.28
N ALA A 47 16.55 1.76 2.64
CA ALA A 47 17.19 3.07 2.51
C ALA A 47 16.92 4.01 3.71
N ALA A 48 15.92 3.71 4.54
CA ALA A 48 15.47 4.59 5.62
C ALA A 48 16.56 4.84 6.66
N THR A 49 16.76 6.12 6.99
CA THR A 49 17.80 6.54 7.94
C THR A 49 17.25 6.67 9.36
N LYS A 50 16.00 7.16 9.52
CA LYS A 50 15.37 7.37 10.83
C LYS A 50 14.70 6.10 11.34
N ALA A 51 14.83 5.84 12.65
CA ALA A 51 14.25 4.65 13.29
C ALA A 51 12.71 4.64 13.20
N ARG A 52 12.08 5.80 13.37
CA ARG A 52 10.62 5.96 13.27
C ARG A 52 10.09 5.56 11.89
N THR A 53 10.78 5.95 10.81
CA THR A 53 10.42 5.54 9.44
C THR A 53 10.44 4.02 9.30
N ARG A 54 11.50 3.35 9.75
CA ARG A 54 11.62 1.88 9.69
C ARG A 54 10.50 1.19 10.49
N GLU A 55 10.17 1.71 11.67
CA GLU A 55 9.08 1.18 12.51
C GLU A 55 7.72 1.27 11.78
N VAL A 56 7.38 2.47 11.29
CA VAL A 56 6.12 2.71 10.59
C VAL A 56 6.02 1.87 9.32
N LEU A 57 7.08 1.83 8.50
CA LEU A 57 7.10 1.03 7.27
C LEU A 57 6.91 -0.46 7.56
N ARG A 58 7.55 -1.00 8.61
CA ARG A 58 7.40 -2.43 8.95
C ARG A 58 5.96 -2.78 9.32
N LYS A 59 5.27 -1.88 10.04
CA LYS A 59 3.85 -2.05 10.38
C LYS A 59 2.98 -2.00 9.12
N VAL A 60 3.20 -1.01 8.25
CA VAL A 60 2.47 -0.86 6.99
C VAL A 60 2.64 -2.07 6.08
N GLU A 61 3.87 -2.60 5.91
CA GLU A 61 4.12 -3.79 5.11
C GLU A 61 3.29 -4.99 5.58
N GLN A 62 3.18 -5.19 6.90
CA GLN A 62 2.34 -6.25 7.48
C GLN A 62 0.86 -6.02 7.20
N GLU A 63 0.38 -4.78 7.34
CA GLU A 63 -1.01 -4.42 7.07
C GLU A 63 -1.36 -4.54 5.57
N LEU A 64 -0.43 -4.28 4.66
CA LEU A 64 -0.63 -4.46 3.23
C LEU A 64 -0.79 -5.95 2.83
N PHE A 65 -0.30 -6.91 3.62
CA PHE A 65 -0.67 -8.33 3.44
C PHE A 65 -2.14 -8.58 3.78
N VAL A 66 -2.72 -7.86 4.75
CA VAL A 66 -4.16 -7.91 5.05
C VAL A 66 -4.94 -7.30 3.88
N VAL A 67 -4.50 -6.16 3.35
CA VAL A 67 -5.07 -5.54 2.14
C VAL A 67 -5.06 -6.53 0.97
N GLY A 68 -3.90 -7.15 0.68
CA GLY A 68 -3.78 -8.14 -0.38
C GLY A 68 -4.69 -9.35 -0.18
N SER A 69 -4.82 -9.83 1.06
CA SER A 69 -5.72 -10.95 1.42
C SER A 69 -7.19 -10.60 1.18
N GLU A 70 -7.62 -9.39 1.56
CA GLU A 70 -8.98 -8.93 1.30
C GLU A 70 -9.24 -8.80 -0.20
N LEU A 71 -8.30 -8.20 -0.95
CA LEU A 71 -8.43 -8.06 -2.40
C LEU A 71 -8.47 -9.43 -3.09
N ALA A 72 -7.70 -10.41 -2.63
CA ALA A 72 -7.73 -11.77 -3.13
C ALA A 72 -8.97 -12.57 -2.68
N THR A 73 -9.86 -12.00 -1.85
CA THR A 73 -11.10 -12.64 -1.40
C THR A 73 -12.25 -12.36 -2.39
N PRO A 74 -12.90 -13.40 -2.95
CA PRO A 74 -14.13 -13.23 -3.73
C PRO A 74 -15.27 -12.61 -2.88
N PRO A 75 -16.15 -11.76 -3.45
CA PRO A 75 -17.18 -11.05 -2.67
C PRO A 75 -18.10 -11.96 -1.85
N GLU A 76 -18.42 -13.15 -2.35
CA GLU A 76 -19.21 -14.19 -1.69
C GLU A 76 -18.56 -14.75 -0.42
N HIS A 77 -17.23 -14.70 -0.33
CA HIS A 77 -16.44 -15.17 0.81
C HIS A 77 -16.02 -14.05 1.78
N TYR A 78 -16.41 -12.80 1.54
CA TYR A 78 -16.03 -11.65 2.35
C TYR A 78 -16.29 -11.84 3.86
N ALA A 79 -17.47 -12.35 4.24
CA ALA A 79 -17.81 -12.58 5.65
C ALA A 79 -16.87 -13.59 6.34
N GLN A 80 -16.38 -14.59 5.59
CA GLN A 80 -15.43 -15.58 6.11
C GLN A 80 -14.04 -14.97 6.29
N SER A 81 -13.58 -14.12 5.37
CA SER A 81 -12.33 -13.36 5.54
C SER A 81 -12.42 -12.39 6.71
N GLN A 82 -13.56 -11.74 6.89
CA GLN A 82 -13.80 -10.82 8.01
C GLN A 82 -13.66 -11.52 9.36
N GLN A 83 -14.25 -12.72 9.52
CA GLN A 83 -14.13 -13.51 10.74
C GLN A 83 -12.69 -13.96 11.05
N ARG A 84 -11.84 -14.07 10.01
CA ARG A 84 -10.42 -14.44 10.14
C ARG A 84 -9.49 -13.24 10.37
N GLY A 85 -10.02 -12.02 10.38
CA GLY A 85 -9.21 -10.80 10.45
C GLY A 85 -8.42 -10.54 9.17
N TRP A 86 -8.84 -11.08 8.02
CA TRP A 86 -8.19 -10.89 6.72
C TRP A 86 -8.81 -9.73 5.93
N VAL A 87 -9.34 -8.74 6.63
CA VAL A 87 -9.96 -7.55 6.05
C VAL A 87 -9.45 -6.30 6.75
N VAL A 88 -9.33 -5.23 5.99
CA VAL A 88 -9.00 -3.89 6.45
C VAL A 88 -10.09 -3.41 7.40
N THR A 89 -9.66 -2.77 8.48
CA THR A 89 -10.55 -2.22 9.50
C THR A 89 -10.44 -0.70 9.54
N GLU A 90 -11.47 -0.02 10.03
CA GLU A 90 -11.41 1.43 10.29
C GLU A 90 -10.33 1.77 11.33
N ALA A 91 -10.00 0.85 12.25
CA ALA A 91 -8.91 1.03 13.20
C ALA A 91 -7.53 1.10 12.51
N MET A 92 -7.32 0.34 11.44
CA MET A 92 -6.10 0.45 10.62
C MET A 92 -6.02 1.83 9.95
N VAL A 93 -7.14 2.35 9.43
CA VAL A 93 -7.19 3.71 8.84
C VAL A 93 -6.85 4.76 9.90
N GLY A 94 -7.49 4.69 11.07
CA GLY A 94 -7.22 5.62 12.18
C GLY A 94 -5.78 5.56 12.68
N ALA A 95 -5.14 4.39 12.63
CA ALA A 95 -3.72 4.26 12.98
C ALA A 95 -2.79 4.95 11.97
N LEU A 96 -3.15 5.03 10.69
CA LEU A 96 -2.41 5.81 9.69
C LEU A 96 -2.58 7.32 9.95
N GLU A 97 -3.80 7.75 10.27
CA GLU A 97 -4.10 9.16 10.61
C GLU A 97 -3.31 9.60 11.83
N GLN A 98 -3.32 8.79 12.90
CA GLN A 98 -2.53 9.05 14.10
C GLN A 98 -1.02 9.14 13.79
N ALA A 99 -0.49 8.25 12.94
CA ALA A 99 0.92 8.30 12.56
C ALA A 99 1.28 9.57 11.77
N ILE A 100 0.36 10.09 10.95
CA ILE A 100 0.50 11.37 10.25
C ILE A 100 0.53 12.51 11.27
N ASP A 101 -0.44 12.57 12.17
CA ASP A 101 -0.56 13.61 13.20
C ASP A 101 0.68 13.67 14.11
N GLU A 102 1.28 12.51 14.42
CA GLU A 102 2.52 12.42 15.21
C GLU A 102 3.76 12.90 14.45
N LEU A 103 3.79 12.75 13.13
CA LEU A 103 4.92 13.17 12.28
C LEU A 103 4.85 14.65 11.92
N GLU A 104 3.65 15.20 11.72
CA GLU A 104 3.43 16.58 11.30
C GLU A 104 4.23 17.62 12.10
N PRO A 105 4.22 17.64 13.45
CA PRO A 105 4.97 18.65 14.21
C PRO A 105 6.51 18.49 14.11
N GLN A 106 7.01 17.38 13.56
CA GLN A 106 8.43 17.10 13.40
C GLN A 106 8.96 17.42 12.00
N VAL A 107 8.08 17.83 11.08
CA VAL A 107 8.41 18.10 9.69
C VAL A 107 8.14 19.58 9.40
N GLU A 108 9.16 20.30 8.97
CA GLU A 108 8.94 21.59 8.33
C GLU A 108 8.24 21.34 6.99
N MET A 109 6.96 21.67 6.88
CA MET A 109 6.18 21.37 5.68
C MET A 109 6.54 22.32 4.53
N PRO A 110 6.77 21.79 3.31
CA PRO A 110 7.07 22.64 2.16
C PRO A 110 5.85 23.50 1.79
N THR A 111 6.09 24.77 1.47
CA THR A 111 5.05 25.75 1.10
C THR A 111 4.70 25.76 -0.39
N ALA A 112 5.43 24.99 -1.20
CA ALA A 112 5.24 24.82 -2.63
C ALA A 112 5.58 23.37 -3.02
N PHE A 113 5.38 23.01 -4.29
CA PHE A 113 5.80 21.71 -4.77
C PHE A 113 7.32 21.55 -4.67
N ILE A 114 7.74 20.32 -4.44
CA ILE A 114 9.16 19.96 -4.36
C ILE A 114 9.46 18.83 -5.33
N ALA A 115 10.66 18.85 -5.89
CA ALA A 115 11.17 17.71 -6.63
C ALA A 115 11.42 16.52 -5.69
N PRO A 116 11.03 15.29 -6.06
CA PRO A 116 11.32 14.10 -5.27
C PRO A 116 12.82 13.85 -5.08
N GLY A 117 13.19 13.27 -3.94
CA GLY A 117 14.49 12.61 -3.79
C GLY A 117 15.66 13.50 -3.37
N THR A 118 15.49 14.28 -2.32
CA THR A 118 16.59 15.00 -1.65
C THR A 118 17.56 14.08 -0.90
N SER A 119 17.16 12.82 -0.65
CA SER A 119 17.98 11.73 -0.11
C SER A 119 17.58 10.39 -0.75
N ALA A 120 18.42 9.36 -0.64
CA ALA A 120 18.06 8.03 -1.14
C ALA A 120 16.79 7.47 -0.48
N SER A 121 16.60 7.78 0.81
CA SER A 121 15.41 7.41 1.58
C SER A 121 14.16 8.14 1.08
N SER A 122 14.20 9.46 0.95
CA SER A 122 13.04 10.23 0.48
C SER A 122 12.70 9.92 -0.98
N ALA A 123 13.69 9.67 -1.83
CA ALA A 123 13.50 9.24 -3.22
C ALA A 123 12.75 7.91 -3.30
N ALA A 124 13.17 6.93 -2.50
CA ALA A 124 12.52 5.62 -2.46
C ALA A 124 11.08 5.71 -1.92
N LEU A 125 10.83 6.55 -0.91
CA LEU A 125 9.49 6.81 -0.38
C LEU A 125 8.59 7.51 -1.41
N ASP A 126 9.09 8.50 -2.14
CA ASP A 126 8.33 9.17 -3.20
C ASP A 126 8.02 8.22 -4.37
N LEU A 127 8.94 7.32 -4.72
CA LEU A 127 8.68 6.25 -5.69
C LEU A 127 7.59 5.30 -5.18
N ALA A 128 7.71 4.81 -3.94
CA ALA A 128 6.72 3.93 -3.32
C ALA A 128 5.34 4.58 -3.27
N ARG A 129 5.27 5.89 -2.97
CA ARG A 129 4.04 6.68 -3.04
C ARG A 129 3.44 6.70 -4.44
N ALA A 130 4.24 6.87 -5.49
CA ALA A 130 3.74 6.83 -6.86
C ALA A 130 3.15 5.44 -7.23
N VAL A 131 3.80 4.36 -6.76
CA VAL A 131 3.32 2.98 -6.93
C VAL A 131 2.03 2.74 -6.13
N LEU A 132 1.95 3.22 -4.89
CA LEU A 132 0.73 3.15 -4.08
C LEU A 132 -0.45 3.88 -4.74
N ARG A 133 -0.23 5.06 -5.33
CA ARG A 133 -1.27 5.75 -6.13
C ARG A 133 -1.69 4.92 -7.35
N ARG A 134 -0.80 4.13 -7.95
CA ARG A 134 -1.17 3.19 -9.02
C ARG A 134 -2.06 2.08 -8.46
N ALA A 135 -1.70 1.47 -7.33
CA ALA A 135 -2.51 0.46 -6.66
C ALA A 135 -3.90 0.99 -6.28
N GLU A 136 -3.99 2.20 -5.74
CA GLU A 136 -5.25 2.89 -5.41
C GLU A 136 -6.16 3.00 -6.64
N ARG A 137 -5.63 3.38 -7.82
CA ARG A 137 -6.44 3.47 -9.05
C ARG A 137 -6.95 2.10 -9.52
N ARG A 138 -6.16 1.03 -9.34
CA ARG A 138 -6.61 -0.35 -9.64
C ARG A 138 -7.71 -0.78 -8.68
N LEU A 139 -7.58 -0.47 -7.39
CA LEU A 139 -8.62 -0.69 -6.40
C LEU A 139 -9.90 0.08 -6.74
N VAL A 140 -9.82 1.35 -7.13
CA VAL A 140 -10.99 2.14 -7.54
C VAL A 140 -11.71 1.48 -8.72
N THR A 141 -10.96 0.94 -9.68
CA THR A 141 -11.54 0.21 -10.83
C THR A 141 -12.30 -1.03 -10.36
N LEU A 142 -11.67 -1.87 -9.53
CA LEU A 142 -12.29 -3.05 -8.95
C LEU A 142 -13.54 -2.71 -8.12
N HIS A 143 -13.47 -1.65 -7.31
CA HIS A 143 -14.57 -1.18 -6.46
C HIS A 143 -15.78 -0.75 -7.30
N ARG A 144 -15.56 0.04 -8.35
CA ARG A 144 -16.63 0.49 -9.27
C ARG A 144 -17.34 -0.65 -9.98
N GLN A 145 -16.66 -1.78 -10.17
CA GLN A 145 -17.21 -3.00 -10.75
C GLN A 145 -17.91 -3.90 -9.72
N GLY A 146 -18.05 -3.47 -8.46
CA GLY A 146 -18.66 -4.25 -7.39
C GLY A 146 -17.75 -5.33 -6.80
N GLY A 147 -16.45 -5.29 -7.08
CA GLY A 147 -15.48 -6.29 -6.63
C GLY A 147 -15.11 -6.21 -5.15
N THR A 148 -15.49 -5.16 -4.43
CA THR A 148 -15.17 -4.99 -3.00
C THR A 148 -16.40 -4.56 -2.22
N LYS A 149 -16.54 -5.04 -0.97
CA LYS A 149 -17.66 -4.68 -0.07
C LYS A 149 -17.28 -3.66 1.00
N ASN A 150 -15.99 -3.47 1.24
CA ASN A 150 -15.47 -2.70 2.37
C ASN A 150 -15.03 -1.30 1.93
N PRO A 151 -15.67 -0.22 2.40
CA PRO A 151 -15.22 1.14 2.10
C PRO A 151 -13.87 1.48 2.76
N ALA A 152 -13.48 0.80 3.84
CA ALA A 152 -12.22 1.06 4.54
C ALA A 152 -10.99 0.77 3.67
N LEU A 153 -11.08 -0.14 2.70
CA LEU A 153 -10.00 -0.43 1.74
C LEU A 153 -9.55 0.82 0.97
N LEU A 154 -10.51 1.58 0.43
CA LEU A 154 -10.21 2.79 -0.33
C LEU A 154 -9.61 3.87 0.57
N LYS A 155 -10.19 4.07 1.76
CA LYS A 155 -9.67 5.01 2.75
C LYS A 155 -8.24 4.66 3.16
N TYR A 156 -7.95 3.38 3.39
CA TYR A 156 -6.64 2.92 3.84
C TYR A 156 -5.55 3.23 2.81
N LEU A 157 -5.74 2.84 1.54
CA LEU A 157 -4.74 3.15 0.50
C LEU A 157 -4.61 4.66 0.26
N ASN A 158 -5.71 5.40 0.31
CA ASN A 158 -5.67 6.86 0.16
C ASN A 158 -4.86 7.50 1.29
N ARG A 159 -5.14 7.16 2.56
CA ARG A 159 -4.43 7.69 3.72
C ARG A 159 -2.98 7.23 3.78
N LEU A 160 -2.70 6.01 3.32
CA LEU A 160 -1.33 5.51 3.25
C LEU A 160 -0.47 6.33 2.27
N ASN A 161 -1.05 6.87 1.18
CA ASN A 161 -0.32 7.81 0.32
C ASN A 161 0.12 9.07 1.07
N ASP A 162 -0.76 9.61 1.94
CA ASP A 162 -0.46 10.78 2.77
C ASP A 162 0.67 10.45 3.77
N LEU A 163 0.57 9.31 4.45
CA LEU A 163 1.61 8.87 5.40
C LEU A 163 2.96 8.67 4.73
N VAL A 164 3.01 8.02 3.56
CA VAL A 164 4.28 7.82 2.84
C VAL A 164 4.85 9.13 2.33
N TYR A 165 4.01 10.10 1.94
CA TYR A 165 4.47 11.46 1.67
C TYR A 165 5.10 12.10 2.92
N MET A 166 4.43 12.02 4.07
CA MET A 166 4.96 12.57 5.32
C MET A 166 6.27 11.92 5.74
N LEU A 167 6.39 10.60 5.61
CA LEU A 167 7.64 9.89 5.85
C LEU A 167 8.75 10.34 4.89
N ALA A 168 8.42 10.57 3.62
CA ALA A 168 9.39 11.08 2.65
C ALA A 168 9.95 12.41 3.13
N ARG A 169 9.08 13.36 3.52
CA ARG A 169 9.46 14.68 4.04
C ARG A 169 10.18 14.61 5.38
N PHE A 170 9.81 13.66 6.23
CA PHE A 170 10.47 13.41 7.49
C PHE A 170 11.89 12.89 7.29
N GLU A 171 12.19 12.14 6.24
CA GLU A 171 13.54 11.66 5.91
C GLU A 171 14.43 12.72 5.23
N GLU A 172 13.90 13.91 4.95
CA GLU A 172 14.65 14.97 4.28
C GLU A 172 15.40 15.88 5.25
N ASP A 173 16.48 16.44 4.73
CA ASP A 173 17.04 17.69 5.23
C ASP A 173 16.31 18.85 4.51
N PRO A 174 15.55 19.70 5.21
CA PRO A 174 14.82 20.81 4.59
C PRO A 174 15.70 21.73 3.74
N GLN A 175 16.98 21.87 4.08
CA GLN A 175 17.94 22.73 3.36
C GLN A 175 18.30 22.19 1.97
N ARG A 176 18.01 20.92 1.69
CA ARG A 176 18.32 20.26 0.41
C ARG A 176 17.12 20.17 -0.53
N ARG A 177 15.97 20.71 -0.14
CA ARG A 177 14.76 20.68 -0.96
C ARG A 177 14.90 21.57 -2.19
N ILE A 178 14.43 21.06 -3.31
CA ILE A 178 14.37 21.77 -4.58
C ILE A 178 12.90 22.08 -4.82
N TYR A 179 12.53 23.36 -4.72
CA TYR A 179 11.16 23.82 -4.97
C TYR A 179 10.93 24.04 -6.46
N ILE A 180 9.72 23.73 -6.94
CA ILE A 180 9.28 23.85 -8.34
C ILE A 180 7.97 24.60 -8.47
#